data_AF-A0A9X5XDU3-F1
#
_entry.id   AF-A0A9X5XDU3-F1
#
_cell.length_a   1.000
_cell.length_b   1.000
_cell.length_c   1.000
_cell.angle_alpha   90.00
_cell.angle_beta   90.00
_cell.angle_gamma   90.00
#
_symmetry.space_group_name_H-M   'P 1'
#
loop_
_entity.id
_entity.type
_entity.pdbx_description
1 polymer ?
#
loop_
_entity_poly.entity_id
_entity_poly.type
_entity_poly.pdbx_seq_one_letter_code
_entity_poly.pdbx_strand_id
1 'polypeptide(L)' 'MSTLEEHVDVGVPIDKAWDDLHRVENYPRFVEGVREVRTEAGGRARLDVEAGGRSRVFEAEISDRRGERV' A
#
# COMPACT_ATOMS: atom_id res chain seq x y z
N MET A 1 16.59 -6.27 12.87
CA MET A 1 15.28 -5.89 12.30
C MET A 1 14.49 -7.16 12.08
N SER A 2 13.25 -7.24 12.53
CA SER A 2 12.34 -8.34 12.21
C SER A 2 11.59 -8.00 10.92
N THR A 3 11.61 -8.91 9.96
CA THR A 3 10.77 -8.81 8.75
C THR A 3 9.55 -9.69 8.94
N LEU A 4 8.37 -9.17 8.59
CA LEU A 4 7.14 -9.95 8.44
C LEU A 4 6.88 -10.11 6.95
N GLU A 5 6.69 -11.35 6.49
CA GLU A 5 6.35 -11.66 5.10
C GLU A 5 5.06 -12.48 5.08
N GLU A 6 4.14 -12.10 4.19
CA GLU A 6 2.86 -12.79 3.98
C GLU A 6 2.65 -12.96 2.47
N HIS A 7 2.12 -14.12 2.07
CA HIS A 7 1.84 -14.45 0.68
C HIS A 7 0.34 -14.67 0.50
N VAL A 8 -0.24 -14.05 -0.54
CA VAL A 8 -1.66 -14.17 -0.89
C VAL A 8 -1.78 -14.50 -2.37
N ASP A 9 -2.41 -15.62 -2.71
CA ASP A 9 -2.69 -15.99 -4.10
C ASP A 9 -3.93 -15.24 -4.61
N VAL A 10 -3.78 -14.53 -5.73
CA VAL A 10 -4.87 -13.76 -6.36
C VAL A 10 -5.13 -14.23 -7.79
N GLY A 11 -6.39 -14.56 -8.09
CA GLY A 11 -6.82 -15.10 -9.38
C GLY A 11 -7.08 -14.04 -10.47
N VAL A 12 -6.22 -13.03 -10.57
CA VAL A 12 -6.35 -11.93 -11.55
C VAL A 12 -5.11 -11.85 -12.45
N PRO A 13 -5.21 -11.27 -13.66
CA PRO A 13 -4.02 -11.03 -14.50
C PRO A 13 -2.96 -10.22 -13.73
N ILE A 14 -1.69 -10.59 -13.89
CA ILE A 14 -0.59 -9.97 -13.14
C ILE A 14 -0.50 -8.46 -13.34
N ASP A 15 -0.75 -7.97 -14.56
CA ASP A 15 -0.77 -6.53 -14.86
C ASP A 15 -1.85 -5.81 -14.05
N LYS A 16 -3.02 -6.43 -13.88
CA LYS A 16 -4.12 -5.87 -13.11
C LYS A 16 -3.80 -5.84 -11.62
N ALA A 17 -3.25 -6.93 -11.09
CA ALA A 17 -2.80 -6.96 -9.69
C ALA A 17 -1.73 -5.89 -9.45
N TRP A 18 -0.75 -5.79 -10.34
CA TRP A 18 0.33 -4.82 -10.26
C TRP A 18 -0.20 -3.38 -10.25
N ASP A 19 -1.04 -3.01 -11.22
CA ASP A 19 -1.58 -1.66 -11.34
C ASP A 19 -2.46 -1.27 -10.12
N ASP A 20 -3.26 -2.19 -9.60
CA ASP A 20 -4.13 -1.91 -8.45
C ASP A 20 -3.35 -1.81 -7.13
N LEU A 21 -2.31 -2.63 -6.94
CA LEU A 21 -1.44 -2.54 -5.76
C LEU A 21 -0.61 -1.24 -5.75
N HIS A 22 -0.22 -0.70 -6.91
CA HIS A 22 0.51 0.57 -6.97
C HIS A 22 -0.38 1.81 -6.79
N ARG A 23 -1.70 1.63 -6.77
CA ARG A 23 -2.71 2.65 -6.47
C ARG A 23 -3.05 2.61 -4.99
N VAL A 24 -2.10 3.06 -4.17
CA VAL A 24 -2.21 3.08 -2.70
C VAL A 24 -3.47 3.81 -2.19
N GLU A 25 -4.04 4.73 -2.96
CA GLU A 25 -5.29 5.42 -2.65
C GLU A 25 -6.50 4.48 -2.56
N ASN A 26 -6.42 3.28 -3.15
CA ASN A 26 -7.46 2.27 -3.05
C ASN A 26 -7.33 1.39 -1.80
N TYR A 27 -6.22 1.46 -1.06
CA TYR A 27 -5.97 0.60 0.09
C TYR A 27 -7.08 0.64 1.15
N PRO A 28 -7.74 1.77 1.45
CA PRO A 28 -8.86 1.78 2.39
C PRO A 28 -10.02 0.84 2.01
N ARG A 29 -10.09 0.38 0.75
CA ARG A 29 -11.14 -0.53 0.27
C ARG A 29 -10.87 -2.00 0.56
N PHE A 30 -9.61 -2.37 0.78
CA PHE A 30 -9.22 -3.79 0.86
C PHE A 30 -8.11 -4.11 1.88
N VAL A 31 -7.48 -3.10 2.49
CA VAL A 31 -6.51 -3.28 3.58
C VAL A 31 -7.19 -2.88 4.89
N GLU A 32 -7.44 -3.86 5.74
CA GLU A 32 -8.03 -3.62 7.05
C GLU A 32 -7.18 -2.66 7.88
N GLY A 33 -7.84 -1.75 8.59
CA GLY A 33 -7.19 -0.75 9.44
C GLY A 33 -6.72 0.50 8.69
N VAL A 34 -6.55 0.48 7.37
CA VAL A 34 -6.25 1.70 6.60
C VAL A 34 -7.53 2.53 6.44
N ARG A 35 -7.55 3.72 7.04
CA ARG A 35 -8.73 4.60 7.04
C ARG A 35 -8.69 5.61 5.89
N GLU A 36 -7.52 6.20 5.63
CA GLU A 36 -7.32 7.18 4.57
C GLU A 36 -5.90 7.07 4.01
N VAL A 37 -5.76 7.28 2.71
CA VAL A 37 -4.47 7.38 2.04
C VAL A 37 -4.45 8.62 1.16
N ARG A 38 -3.38 9.41 1.26
CA ARG A 38 -3.13 10.57 0.40
C ARG A 38 -1.74 10.45 -0.21
N THR A 39 -1.66 10.52 -1.53
CA THR A 39 -0.38 10.63 -2.21
C THR A 39 0.12 12.07 -2.23
N GLU A 40 1.44 12.19 -2.15
CA GLU A 40 2.15 13.45 -2.16
C GLU A 40 3.13 13.50 -3.32
N ALA A 41 3.64 14.70 -3.62
CA ALA A 41 4.66 14.87 -4.64
C ALA A 41 5.91 14.04 -4.33
N GLY A 42 6.56 13.53 -5.38
CA GLY A 42 7.80 12.77 -5.26
C GLY A 42 7.64 11.30 -4.90
N GLY A 43 6.45 10.71 -5.10
CA GLY A 43 6.23 9.28 -4.84
C GLY A 43 6.04 8.93 -3.36
N ARG A 44 5.77 9.93 -2.52
CA ARG A 44 5.42 9.71 -1.12
C ARG A 44 3.93 9.50 -0.95
N ALA A 45 3.56 8.82 0.14
CA ALA A 45 2.19 8.65 0.56
C ALA A 45 2.08 8.77 2.07
N ARG A 46 0.97 9.35 2.52
CA ARG A 46 0.60 9.43 3.93
C ARG A 46 -0.61 8.54 4.16
N LEU A 47 -0.51 7.62 5.13
CA LEU A 47 -1.54 6.66 5.47
C LEU A 47 -2.02 6.91 6.91
N ASP A 48 -3.33 7.05 7.12
CA ASP A 48 -3.95 6.99 8.45
C ASP A 48 -4.41 5.56 8.71
N VAL A 49 -3.85 4.94 9.74
CA VAL A 49 -4.07 3.53 10.08
C VAL A 49 -4.57 3.40 11.51
N GLU A 50 -5.63 2.61 11.70
CA GLU A 50 -6.08 2.13 12.99
C GLU A 50 -5.72 0.67 13.19
N ALA A 51 -4.99 0.40 14.27
CA ALA A 51 -4.67 -0.96 14.68
C ALA A 51 -4.76 -1.08 16.20
N GLY A 52 -5.51 -2.08 16.68
CA GLY A 52 -5.69 -2.32 18.12
C GLY A 52 -6.29 -1.13 18.88
N GLY A 53 -7.26 -0.44 18.26
CA GLY A 53 -7.95 0.72 18.85
C GLY A 53 -7.11 2.00 18.94
N ARG A 54 -5.95 2.05 18.26
CA ARG A 54 -5.09 3.24 18.20
C ARG A 54 -4.90 3.69 16.77
N SER A 55 -5.02 4.99 16.56
CA SER A 55 -4.76 5.64 15.27
C SER A 55 -3.31 6.09 15.18
N ARG A 56 -2.69 5.83 14.03
CA ARG A 56 -1.32 6.23 13.74
C ARG A 56 -1.19 6.63 12.27
N VAL A 57 -0.46 7.72 12.06
CA VAL A 57 -0.08 8.19 10.74
C VAL A 57 1.27 7.57 10.35
N PHE A 58 1.34 7.06 9.13
CA PHE A 58 2.57 6.58 8.51
C PHE A 58 2.88 7.40 7.26
N GLU A 59 4.17 7.64 7.04
CA GLU A 59 4.70 8.20 5.80
C GLU A 59 5.47 7.09 5.10
N ALA A 60 5.18 6.91 3.82
CA ALA A 60 5.78 5.88 2.98
C ALA A 60 6.35 6.49 1.70
N GLU A 61 7.43 5.90 1.19
CA GLU A 61 7.98 6.19 -0.13
C GLU A 61 7.72 4.99 -1.03
N ILE A 62 7.20 5.25 -2.23
CA ILE A 62 6.91 4.23 -3.24
C ILE A 62 8.09 4.18 -4.22
N SER A 63 8.94 3.17 -4.08
CA SER A 63 10.22 3.05 -4.78
C SER A 63 10.13 2.39 -6.17
N ASP A 64 9.10 1.59 -6.42
CA ASP A 64 8.89 0.76 -7.62
C ASP A 64 8.21 1.48 -8.79
N ARG A 65 7.73 2.72 -8.61
CA ARG A 65 7.07 3.52 -9.66
C ARG A 65 7.93 3.84 -10.88
N ARG A 66 9.23 3.52 -10.89
CA ARG A 66 10.16 3.84 -12.00
C ARG A 66 10.20 2.80 -13.13
N GLY A 67 9.35 1.76 -13.09
CA GLY A 67 9.11 0.89 -14.25
C GLY A 67 10.02 -0.32 -14.38
N GLU A 68 10.91 -0.58 -13.42
CA GLU A 68 11.52 -1.90 -13.28
C GLU A 68 10.50 -2.83 -12.62
N ARG A 69 9.85 -3.64 -13.46
CA ARG A 69 9.14 -4.83 -13.02
C ARG A 69 10.24 -5.81 -12.58
N VAL A 70 10.42 -5.99 -11.27
CA VAL A 70 11.39 -6.95 -10.71
C VAL A 70 10.84 -8.36 -10.82
#